data_AF-A0A7K9P1U6-F1
#
_entry.id   AF-A0A7K9P1U6-F1
#
_cell.length_a   1.000
_cell.length_b   1.000
_cell.length_c   1.000
_cell.angle_alpha   90.00
_cell.angle_beta   90.00
_cell.angle_gamma   90.00
#
_symmetry.space_group_name_H-M   'P 1'
#
loop_
_entity.id
_entity.type
_entity.pdbx_description
1 polymer ?
#
loop_
_entity_poly.entity_id
_entity_poly.type
_entity_poly.pdbx_seq_one_letter_code
_entity_poly.pdbx_strand_id
1 'polypeptide(L)'
;VTIFPAVLTLPEGDKATFFCNISMENGYSSEYSLNWYKETNHSQAQKTAEINRYKPRTETEKYRLINRAPVFEIEILNLHQNDSGSYYCGLITIFEPDKVMESSRSQLMVTAVPQMNATEEPEMEEGSSSEHIKAMLLGILLLAGVVMLLIFGYLTFTYRRGGMIPLEAMQTQFGTWAQPDKPPVVSVSTVDYGVLEFQRDECTPVPPETRPAEQTEYAIIVFPEEKPVTPERGKKHRD
;
A
#
# COMPACT_ATOMS: atom_id res chain seq x y z
N VAL A 1 -10.65 27.10 -4.05
CA VAL A 1 -10.61 25.63 -3.86
C VAL A 1 -11.90 25.23 -3.18
N THR A 2 -12.54 24.17 -3.63
CA THR A 2 -13.84 23.71 -3.08
C THR A 2 -13.79 22.21 -2.83
N ILE A 3 -14.50 21.75 -1.80
CA ILE A 3 -14.62 20.33 -1.47
C ILE A 3 -16.08 19.91 -1.57
N PHE A 4 -16.33 18.70 -2.06
CA PHE A 4 -17.67 18.11 -2.08
C PHE A 4 -17.62 16.59 -1.86
N PRO A 5 -18.71 15.99 -1.34
CA PRO A 5 -19.88 16.66 -0.75
C PRO A 5 -19.54 17.34 0.58
N ALA A 6 -20.46 18.14 1.14
CA ALA A 6 -20.23 18.85 2.41
C ALA A 6 -20.39 17.97 3.65
N VAL A 7 -21.20 16.92 3.56
CA VAL A 7 -21.42 15.95 4.63
C VAL A 7 -21.52 14.55 4.00
N LEU A 8 -20.85 13.57 4.61
CA LEU A 8 -20.98 12.15 4.33
C LEU A 8 -21.33 11.42 5.62
N THR A 9 -22.26 10.48 5.51
CA THR A 9 -22.58 9.54 6.58
C THR A 9 -22.58 8.15 5.98
N LEU A 10 -21.64 7.31 6.43
CA LEU A 10 -21.37 6.00 5.85
C LEU A 10 -21.13 4.98 6.98
N PRO A 11 -21.42 3.69 6.79
CA PRO A 11 -21.12 2.67 7.78
C PRO A 11 -19.61 2.35 7.84
N GLU A 12 -19.18 1.68 8.90
CA GLU A 12 -17.85 1.08 8.96
C GLU A 12 -17.64 0.05 7.84
N GLY A 13 -16.40 -0.10 7.38
CA GLY A 13 -16.02 -0.98 6.28
C GLY A 13 -16.23 -0.41 4.87
N ASP A 14 -17.08 0.62 4.73
CA ASP A 14 -17.33 1.28 3.44
C ASP A 14 -16.14 2.13 2.98
N LYS A 15 -16.30 2.82 1.84
CA LYS A 15 -15.38 3.84 1.34
C LYS A 15 -16.04 5.22 1.34
N ALA A 16 -15.33 6.24 1.80
CA ALA A 16 -15.76 7.64 1.67
C ALA A 16 -15.04 8.30 0.51
N THR A 17 -15.76 8.95 -0.40
CA THR A 17 -15.17 9.68 -1.52
C THR A 17 -15.39 11.18 -1.37
N PHE A 18 -14.30 11.95 -1.36
CA PHE A 18 -14.33 13.39 -1.45
C PHE A 18 -13.68 13.86 -2.75
N PHE A 19 -14.16 14.99 -3.22
CA PHE A 19 -13.66 15.64 -4.41
C PHE A 19 -13.22 17.05 -4.07
N CYS A 20 -12.04 17.43 -4.52
CA CYS A 20 -11.48 18.76 -4.41
C CYS A 20 -11.39 19.38 -5.79
N ASN A 21 -12.16 20.45 -6.02
CA ASN A 21 -12.12 21.20 -7.28
C ASN A 21 -11.31 22.49 -7.09
N ILE A 22 -10.32 22.67 -7.97
CA ILE A 22 -9.48 23.86 -8.01
C ILE A 22 -9.88 24.75 -9.18
N SER A 23 -10.17 26.01 -8.90
CA SER A 23 -10.28 27.04 -9.94
C SER A 23 -8.87 27.60 -10.16
N MET A 24 -8.23 27.22 -11.26
CA MET A 24 -6.96 27.83 -11.67
C MET A 24 -7.28 29.13 -12.40
N GLU A 25 -6.99 30.28 -11.78
CA GLU A 25 -7.11 31.58 -12.43
C GLU A 25 -5.93 31.71 -13.42
N ASN A 26 -6.25 31.63 -14.71
CA ASN A 26 -5.40 31.86 -15.88
C ASN A 26 -3.93 31.40 -15.80
N GLY A 27 -3.65 30.27 -16.47
CA GLY A 27 -2.55 30.21 -17.44
C GLY A 27 -1.13 29.97 -16.93
N TYR A 28 -0.88 29.96 -15.62
CA TYR A 28 0.44 29.62 -15.12
C TYR A 28 0.50 28.15 -14.71
N SER A 29 1.39 27.41 -15.37
CA SER A 29 1.93 26.13 -14.92
C SER A 29 2.76 26.31 -13.63
N SER A 30 2.21 27.01 -12.65
CA SER A 30 2.83 27.13 -11.34
C SER A 30 2.85 25.73 -10.72
N GLU A 31 4.00 25.37 -10.16
CA GLU A 31 4.08 24.18 -9.33
C GLU A 31 3.16 24.39 -8.13
N TYR A 32 2.21 23.48 -7.98
CA TYR A 32 1.30 23.45 -6.85
C TYR A 32 1.32 22.09 -6.18
N SER A 33 1.13 22.08 -4.86
CA SER A 33 0.88 20.90 -4.06
C SER A 33 -0.58 20.92 -3.60
N LEU A 34 -1.28 19.81 -3.80
CA LEU A 34 -2.65 19.61 -3.33
C LEU A 34 -2.64 18.58 -2.21
N ASN A 35 -2.95 19.06 -1.00
CA ASN A 35 -2.90 18.28 0.23
C ASN A 35 -4.30 18.08 0.79
N TRP A 36 -4.50 16.94 1.44
CA TRP A 36 -5.70 16.63 2.19
C TRP A 36 -5.40 16.64 3.67
N TYR A 37 -6.32 17.19 4.44
CA TYR A 37 -6.19 17.37 5.87
C TYR A 37 -7.43 16.84 6.57
N LYS A 38 -7.22 16.37 7.80
CA LYS A 38 -8.27 15.97 8.73
C LYS A 38 -8.10 16.75 10.03
N GLU A 39 -9.18 17.40 10.45
CA GLU A 39 -9.35 18.01 11.76
C GLU A 39 -10.24 17.08 12.60
N THR A 40 -9.80 16.76 13.82
CA THR A 40 -10.67 16.16 14.85
C THR A 40 -10.94 17.20 15.93
N ASN A 41 -12.01 17.03 16.71
CA ASN A 41 -12.39 18.02 17.72
C ASN A 41 -11.21 18.31 18.66
N HIS A 42 -10.78 19.58 18.70
CA HIS A 42 -9.68 20.11 19.54
C HIS A 42 -8.25 19.71 19.15
N SER A 43 -8.03 19.10 17.98
CA SER A 43 -6.68 18.80 17.48
C SER A 43 -6.27 19.73 16.33
N GLN A 44 -4.96 19.87 16.13
CA GLN A 44 -4.42 20.53 14.94
C GLN A 44 -4.71 19.67 13.70
N ALA A 45 -5.02 20.31 12.58
CA ALA A 45 -5.23 19.64 11.30
C ALA A 45 -4.02 18.77 10.92
N GLN A 46 -4.26 17.49 10.68
CA GLN A 46 -3.24 16.53 10.26
C GLN A 46 -3.31 16.32 8.75
N LYS A 47 -2.18 16.46 8.05
CA LYS A 47 -2.08 16.07 6.64
C LYS A 47 -2.25 14.55 6.51
N THR A 48 -3.26 14.12 5.76
CA THR A 48 -3.61 12.70 5.56
C THR A 48 -3.10 12.17 4.23
N ALA A 49 -3.05 13.01 3.20
CA ALA A 49 -2.60 12.62 1.88
C ALA A 49 -2.08 13.82 1.08
N GLU A 50 -1.25 13.53 0.07
CA GLU A 50 -0.78 14.49 -0.92
C GLU A 50 -0.97 13.91 -2.32
N ILE A 51 -1.50 14.72 -3.22
CA ILE A 51 -1.66 14.33 -4.61
C ILE A 51 -0.39 14.63 -5.38
N ASN A 52 0.17 13.58 -5.98
CA ASN A 52 1.25 13.72 -6.93
C ASN A 52 0.70 14.12 -8.30
N ARG A 53 1.02 15.35 -8.74
CA ARG A 53 0.57 15.88 -10.04
C ARG A 53 0.99 15.04 -11.25
N TYR A 54 2.08 14.28 -11.14
CA TYR A 54 2.64 13.46 -12.22
C TYR A 54 2.09 12.03 -12.23
N LYS A 55 1.40 11.62 -11.16
CA LYS A 55 0.77 10.29 -11.08
C LYS A 55 -0.75 10.44 -11.16
N PRO A 56 -1.41 9.84 -12.17
CA PRO A 56 -2.86 9.94 -12.32
C PRO A 56 -3.60 9.21 -11.19
N ARG A 57 -2.97 8.19 -10.59
CA ARG A 57 -3.51 7.45 -9.45
C ARG A 57 -2.38 7.10 -8.48
N THR A 58 -2.66 7.24 -7.20
CA THR A 58 -1.81 6.75 -6.10
C THR A 58 -2.70 5.99 -5.13
N GLU A 59 -2.23 4.87 -4.60
CA GLU A 59 -3.02 4.00 -3.72
C GLU A 59 -2.15 3.52 -2.57
N THR A 60 -2.71 3.60 -1.36
CA THR A 60 -2.15 3.09 -0.11
C THR A 60 -3.18 2.18 0.53
N GLU A 61 -2.84 1.57 1.67
CA GLU A 61 -3.80 0.75 2.44
C GLU A 61 -5.04 1.55 2.88
N LYS A 62 -4.87 2.86 3.13
CA LYS A 62 -5.94 3.72 3.65
C LYS A 62 -6.58 4.62 2.60
N TYR A 63 -5.84 5.05 1.58
CA TYR A 63 -6.28 6.09 0.66
C TYR A 63 -6.08 5.69 -0.80
N ARG A 64 -7.07 6.03 -1.63
CA ARG A 64 -6.94 6.02 -3.09
C ARG A 64 -7.09 7.44 -3.60
N LEU A 65 -6.04 7.95 -4.24
CA LEU A 65 -5.98 9.32 -4.79
C LEU A 65 -6.05 9.25 -6.31
N ILE A 66 -6.96 10.01 -6.89
CA ILE A 66 -7.16 10.11 -8.33
C ILE A 66 -6.97 11.58 -8.73
N ASN A 67 -5.98 11.80 -9.59
CA ASN A 67 -5.63 13.12 -10.10
C ASN A 67 -6.27 13.31 -11.48
N ARG A 68 -7.34 14.13 -11.53
CA ARG A 68 -8.01 14.54 -12.77
C ARG A 68 -8.28 16.04 -12.76
N ALA A 69 -7.21 16.84 -12.85
CA ALA A 69 -7.33 18.30 -12.89
C ALA A 69 -8.48 18.78 -13.83
N PRO A 70 -9.36 19.70 -13.39
CA PRO A 70 -9.28 20.47 -12.13
C PRO A 70 -9.91 19.76 -10.90
N VAL A 71 -10.46 18.55 -11.07
CA VAL A 71 -11.17 17.81 -10.01
C VAL A 71 -10.34 16.63 -9.52
N PHE A 72 -9.93 16.71 -8.28
CA PHE A 72 -9.11 15.70 -7.64
C PHE A 72 -9.95 14.91 -6.67
N GLU A 73 -9.76 13.60 -6.63
CA GLU A 73 -10.57 12.71 -5.83
C GLU A 73 -9.68 12.00 -4.80
N ILE A 74 -10.17 11.93 -3.57
CA ILE A 74 -9.63 11.07 -2.52
C ILE A 74 -10.74 10.10 -2.11
N GLU A 75 -10.38 8.84 -2.00
CA GLU A 75 -11.19 7.86 -1.31
C GLU A 75 -10.48 7.40 -0.05
N ILE A 76 -11.22 7.37 1.06
CA ILE A 76 -10.80 6.78 2.31
C ILE A 76 -11.38 5.36 2.32
N LEU A 77 -10.50 4.37 2.27
CA LEU A 77 -10.84 2.96 2.19
C LEU A 77 -11.10 2.38 3.59
N ASN A 78 -11.96 1.37 3.65
CA ASN A 78 -12.27 0.58 4.85
C ASN A 78 -12.48 1.48 6.08
N LEU A 79 -13.59 2.20 6.12
CA LEU A 79 -13.89 3.20 7.14
C LEU A 79 -13.96 2.58 8.55
N HIS A 80 -13.36 3.28 9.52
CA HIS A 80 -13.43 3.00 10.96
C HIS A 80 -14.10 4.18 11.65
N GLN A 81 -14.68 3.98 12.83
CA GLN A 81 -15.28 5.06 13.61
C GLN A 81 -14.34 6.26 13.81
N ASN A 82 -13.04 5.99 14.04
CA ASN A 82 -12.02 7.00 14.23
C ASN A 82 -11.73 7.82 12.95
N ASP A 83 -12.18 7.39 11.78
CA ASP A 83 -12.09 8.19 10.55
C ASP A 83 -13.10 9.35 10.54
N SER A 84 -14.09 9.35 11.44
CA SER A 84 -14.99 10.49 11.58
C SER A 84 -14.21 11.78 11.87
N GLY A 85 -14.65 12.89 11.28
CA GLY A 85 -13.99 14.18 11.44
C GLY A 85 -14.26 15.15 10.30
N SER A 86 -13.62 16.30 10.38
CA SER A 86 -13.71 17.37 9.39
C SER A 86 -12.54 17.29 8.41
N TYR A 87 -12.85 17.13 7.13
CA TYR A 87 -11.88 17.01 6.06
C TYR A 87 -11.86 18.27 5.19
N TYR A 88 -10.68 18.67 4.74
CA TYR A 88 -10.54 19.76 3.77
C TYR A 88 -9.33 19.54 2.87
N CYS A 89 -9.33 20.17 1.70
CA CYS A 89 -8.19 20.18 0.81
C CYS A 89 -7.54 21.58 0.78
N GLY A 90 -6.21 21.59 0.75
CA GLY A 90 -5.40 22.80 0.67
C GLY A 90 -4.53 22.78 -0.59
N LEU A 91 -4.64 23.84 -1.39
CA LEU A 91 -3.79 24.09 -2.54
C LEU A 91 -2.70 25.08 -2.14
N ILE A 92 -1.45 24.70 -2.33
CA ILE A 92 -0.27 25.54 -2.09
C ILE A 92 0.38 25.81 -3.44
N THR A 93 0.45 27.07 -3.86
CA THR A 93 1.24 27.48 -5.03
C THR A 93 2.65 27.87 -4.59
N ILE A 94 3.66 27.38 -5.30
CA ILE A 94 5.09 27.51 -4.90
C ILE A 94 5.79 28.69 -5.61
N PHE A 95 5.16 29.26 -6.65
CA PHE A 95 5.70 30.44 -7.34
C PHE A 95 4.92 31.71 -7.01
N GLU A 96 5.67 32.78 -6.80
CA GLU A 96 5.33 33.98 -6.04
C GLU A 96 3.96 34.62 -6.35
N PRO A 97 3.25 35.11 -5.31
CA PRO A 97 3.46 34.85 -3.88
C PRO A 97 2.95 33.45 -3.49
N ASP A 98 3.63 32.78 -2.55
CA ASP A 98 3.15 31.55 -1.94
C ASP A 98 1.72 31.76 -1.43
N LYS A 99 0.77 31.12 -2.07
CA LYS A 99 -0.65 31.27 -1.77
C LYS A 99 -1.18 29.92 -1.32
N VAL A 100 -1.61 29.88 -0.08
CA VAL A 100 -2.36 28.76 0.47
C VAL A 100 -3.84 29.06 0.30
N MET A 101 -4.53 28.19 -0.43
CA MET A 101 -5.98 28.27 -0.60
C MET A 101 -6.60 27.00 -0.03
N GLU A 102 -7.38 27.15 1.03
CA GLU A 102 -8.13 26.04 1.63
C GLU A 102 -9.55 25.98 1.08
N SER A 103 -10.13 24.78 1.06
CA SER A 103 -11.57 24.61 0.91
C SER A 103 -12.31 24.89 2.22
N SER A 104 -13.64 24.89 2.15
CA SER A 104 -14.48 24.65 3.33
C SER A 104 -14.18 23.29 3.94
N ARG A 105 -14.71 23.03 5.14
CA ARG A 105 -14.63 21.71 5.78
C ARG A 105 -15.82 20.86 5.36
N SER A 106 -15.57 19.59 5.07
CA SER A 106 -16.57 18.56 4.84
C SER A 106 -16.60 17.60 6.03
N GLN A 107 -17.79 17.21 6.49
CA GLN A 107 -17.92 16.31 7.63
C GLN A 107 -18.06 14.86 7.18
N LEU A 108 -17.23 13.97 7.76
CA LEU A 108 -17.42 12.52 7.68
C LEU A 108 -17.94 12.00 9.02
N MET A 109 -19.08 11.31 8.99
CA MET A 109 -19.60 10.57 10.13
C MET A 109 -19.65 9.09 9.79
N VAL A 110 -18.85 8.29 10.51
CA VAL A 110 -18.83 6.84 10.35
C VAL A 110 -19.76 6.20 11.38
N THR A 111 -20.79 5.54 10.89
CA THR A 111 -21.81 4.84 11.67
C THR A 111 -21.44 3.37 11.82
N ALA A 112 -21.92 2.73 12.90
CA ALA A 112 -21.76 1.28 13.01
C ALA A 112 -22.46 0.59 11.83
N VAL A 113 -21.94 -0.57 11.41
CA VAL A 113 -22.61 -1.40 10.40
C VAL A 113 -24.04 -1.67 10.88
N PRO A 114 -25.08 -1.38 10.07
CA PRO A 114 -26.44 -1.72 10.44
C PRO A 114 -26.52 -3.21 10.75
N GLN A 115 -26.80 -3.55 12.01
CA GLN A 115 -27.20 -4.91 12.33
C GLN A 115 -28.50 -5.16 11.57
N MET A 116 -28.47 -6.10 10.62
CA MET A 116 -29.71 -6.75 10.19
C MET A 116 -30.27 -7.42 11.44
N ASN A 117 -31.16 -6.73 12.14
CA ASN A 117 -31.89 -7.31 13.25
C ASN A 117 -32.66 -8.50 12.69
N ALA A 118 -32.24 -9.70 13.08
CA ALA A 118 -32.92 -10.95 12.78
C ALA A 118 -34.24 -10.98 13.57
N THR A 119 -35.30 -10.41 13.00
CA THR A 119 -36.67 -10.71 13.40
C THR A 119 -37.55 -10.74 12.16
N GLU A 120 -38.19 -11.89 11.98
CA GLU A 120 -39.05 -12.33 10.87
C GLU A 120 -38.34 -12.54 9.53
N GLU A 121 -37.87 -13.77 9.36
CA GLU A 121 -37.77 -14.49 8.09
C GLU A 121 -38.98 -14.20 7.18
N PRO A 122 -38.81 -13.55 6.02
CA PRO A 122 -39.58 -13.89 4.85
C PRO A 122 -38.84 -15.00 4.09
N GLU A 123 -39.60 -15.96 3.59
CA GLU A 123 -39.13 -17.09 2.79
C GLU A 123 -37.96 -16.76 1.87
N MET A 124 -36.96 -17.62 1.99
CA MET A 124 -35.77 -17.72 1.17
C MET A 124 -36.11 -17.81 -0.32
N GLU A 125 -36.09 -16.69 -1.05
CA GLU A 125 -35.84 -16.71 -2.49
C GLU A 125 -34.31 -16.79 -2.71
N GLU A 126 -33.77 -18.01 -2.64
CA GLU A 126 -32.40 -18.32 -3.05
C GLU A 126 -32.33 -18.33 -4.59
N GLY A 127 -32.26 -17.13 -5.15
CA GLY A 127 -32.14 -16.87 -6.59
C GLY A 127 -30.78 -17.31 -7.17
N SER A 128 -30.78 -18.49 -7.78
CA SER A 128 -30.04 -18.92 -8.98
C SER A 128 -28.49 -19.00 -9.00
N SER A 129 -27.75 -18.57 -7.98
CA SER A 129 -26.27 -18.71 -7.97
C SER A 129 -25.76 -19.98 -7.26
N SER A 130 -26.53 -20.48 -6.29
CA SER A 130 -26.20 -21.63 -5.44
C SER A 130 -26.17 -22.96 -6.21
N GLU A 131 -27.10 -23.16 -7.15
CA GLU A 131 -27.18 -24.38 -7.97
C GLU A 131 -25.98 -24.56 -8.91
N HIS A 132 -25.46 -23.47 -9.49
CA HIS A 132 -24.26 -23.55 -10.34
C HIS A 132 -23.01 -23.92 -9.54
N ILE A 133 -22.89 -23.42 -8.30
CA ILE A 133 -21.78 -23.74 -7.41
C ILE A 133 -21.88 -25.20 -6.94
N LYS A 134 -23.07 -25.68 -6.56
CA LYS A 134 -23.30 -27.08 -6.20
C LYS A 134 -23.04 -28.04 -7.36
N ALA A 135 -23.53 -27.72 -8.56
CA ALA A 135 -23.28 -28.51 -9.77
C ALA A 135 -21.79 -28.55 -10.13
N MET A 136 -21.09 -27.43 -10.00
CA MET A 136 -19.63 -27.37 -10.22
C MET A 136 -18.88 -28.19 -9.19
N LEU A 137 -19.25 -28.10 -7.91
CA LEU A 137 -18.63 -28.87 -6.82
C LEU A 137 -18.83 -30.39 -7.03
N LEU A 138 -20.05 -30.82 -7.36
CA LEU A 138 -20.36 -32.21 -7.67
C LEU A 138 -19.61 -32.69 -8.92
N GLY A 139 -19.48 -31.85 -9.94
CA GLY A 139 -18.68 -32.14 -11.13
C GLY A 139 -17.20 -32.38 -10.80
N ILE A 140 -16.61 -31.53 -9.95
CA ILE A 140 -15.21 -31.67 -9.50
C ILE A 140 -15.03 -32.95 -8.67
N LEU A 141 -15.95 -33.25 -7.75
CA LEU A 141 -15.95 -34.47 -6.93
C LEU A 141 -16.02 -35.73 -7.79
N LEU A 142 -16.89 -35.75 -8.80
CA LEU A 142 -17.00 -36.87 -9.74
C LEU A 142 -15.73 -37.04 -10.57
N LEU A 143 -15.18 -35.94 -11.09
CA LEU A 143 -13.96 -35.97 -11.90
C LEU A 143 -12.76 -36.49 -11.09
N ALA A 144 -12.61 -36.02 -9.84
CA ALA A 144 -11.59 -36.50 -8.92
C ALA A 144 -11.76 -38.00 -8.62
N GLY A 145 -13.00 -38.46 -8.42
CA GLY A 145 -13.31 -39.88 -8.23
C GLY A 145 -12.90 -40.74 -9.42
N VAL A 146 -13.19 -40.31 -10.65
CA VAL A 146 -12.79 -41.04 -11.88
C VAL A 146 -11.27 -41.11 -12.00
N VAL A 147 -10.55 -40.01 -11.74
CA VAL A 147 -9.08 -39.99 -11.78
C VAL A 147 -8.49 -40.96 -10.75
N MET A 148 -9.04 -41.00 -9.53
CA MET A 148 -8.61 -41.93 -8.49
C MET A 148 -8.84 -43.40 -8.90
N LEU A 149 -9.99 -43.70 -9.51
CA LEU A 149 -10.29 -45.04 -10.02
C LEU A 149 -9.36 -45.45 -11.16
N LEU A 150 -8.99 -44.52 -12.05
CA LEU A 150 -8.03 -44.78 -13.12
C LEU A 150 -6.62 -45.06 -12.56
N ILE A 151 -6.17 -44.31 -11.56
CA ILE A 151 -4.88 -44.55 -10.88
C ILE A 151 -4.90 -45.91 -10.20
N PHE A 152 -5.97 -46.23 -9.47
CA PHE A 152 -6.11 -47.52 -8.81
C PHE A 152 -6.21 -48.68 -9.81
N GLY A 153 -6.94 -48.50 -10.91
CA GLY A 153 -7.00 -49.45 -12.03
C GLY A 153 -5.64 -49.66 -12.69
N TYR A 154 -4.90 -48.59 -12.91
CA TYR A 154 -3.54 -48.64 -13.46
C TYR A 154 -2.59 -49.38 -12.53
N LEU A 155 -2.60 -49.05 -11.23
CA LEU A 155 -1.78 -49.72 -10.23
C LEU A 155 -2.16 -51.21 -10.14
N THR A 156 -3.43 -51.54 -10.02
CA THR A 156 -3.85 -52.94 -9.97
C THR A 156 -3.49 -53.70 -11.25
N PHE A 157 -3.54 -53.06 -12.42
CA PHE A 157 -3.07 -53.63 -13.68
C PHE A 157 -1.56 -53.84 -13.68
N THR A 158 -0.75 -52.86 -13.25
CA THR A 158 0.71 -52.99 -13.18
C THR A 158 1.15 -53.96 -12.09
N TYR A 159 0.44 -54.07 -10.97
CA TYR A 159 0.70 -55.07 -9.93
C TYR A 159 0.29 -56.47 -10.38
N ARG A 160 -0.83 -56.63 -11.09
CA ARG A 160 -1.24 -57.94 -11.66
C ARG A 160 -0.39 -58.37 -12.84
N ARG A 161 0.13 -57.41 -13.63
CA ARG A 161 1.04 -57.66 -14.76
C ARG A 161 2.51 -57.70 -14.34
N GLY A 162 2.83 -57.14 -13.17
CA GLY A 162 4.16 -57.10 -12.54
C GLY A 162 4.46 -58.27 -11.62
N GLY A 163 3.69 -59.37 -11.72
CA GLY A 163 4.09 -60.69 -11.24
C GLY A 163 5.18 -61.36 -12.09
N MET A 164 5.79 -60.65 -13.03
CA MET A 164 7.04 -61.05 -13.70
C MET A 164 7.94 -59.82 -13.78
N ILE A 165 8.88 -59.77 -12.85
CA ILE A 165 10.17 -59.15 -13.11
C ILE A 165 10.94 -60.16 -13.98
N PRO A 166 11.25 -59.90 -15.26
CA PRO A 166 12.38 -60.58 -15.88
C PRO A 166 13.62 -59.94 -15.27
N LEU A 167 14.32 -60.73 -14.47
CA LEU A 167 15.71 -60.58 -14.09
C LEU A 167 16.60 -60.66 -15.36
N GLU A 168 16.40 -59.78 -16.34
CA GLU A 168 17.12 -59.78 -17.63
C GLU A 168 17.32 -58.36 -18.18
N ALA A 169 17.51 -57.38 -17.29
CA ALA A 169 18.21 -56.13 -17.63
C ALA A 169 19.46 -55.93 -16.75
N MET A 170 19.94 -57.01 -16.13
CA MET A 170 21.15 -57.06 -15.31
C MET A 170 22.30 -57.78 -16.04
N GLN A 171 22.33 -57.89 -17.38
CA GLN A 171 23.51 -58.54 -18.00
C GLN A 171 23.72 -58.26 -19.49
N THR A 172 23.98 -57.02 -19.90
CA THR A 172 24.77 -56.80 -21.14
C THR A 172 25.45 -55.43 -21.19
N GLN A 173 26.57 -55.30 -20.47
CA GLN A 173 27.81 -54.66 -20.94
C GLN A 173 28.76 -54.46 -19.75
N PHE A 174 29.41 -55.55 -19.34
CA PHE A 174 30.73 -55.48 -18.72
C PHE A 174 31.67 -56.34 -19.54
N GLY A 175 32.78 -55.73 -19.93
CA GLY A 175 33.76 -56.21 -20.89
C GLY A 175 34.15 -55.00 -21.72
N THR A 176 35.19 -54.24 -21.43
CA THR A 176 36.48 -54.65 -20.86
C THR A 176 37.23 -53.37 -20.51
N TRP A 177 37.64 -53.18 -19.26
CA TRP A 177 39.01 -52.84 -18.90
C TRP A 177 39.16 -52.73 -17.37
N ALA A 178 39.98 -53.62 -16.84
CA ALA A 178 40.57 -53.53 -15.52
C ALA A 178 41.66 -52.43 -15.52
N GLN A 179 41.65 -51.55 -14.51
CA GLN A 179 42.71 -51.42 -13.50
C GLN A 179 42.23 -50.43 -12.40
N PRO A 180 42.68 -50.60 -11.13
CA PRO A 180 42.24 -49.79 -10.00
C PRO A 180 43.17 -48.58 -9.86
N ASP A 181 42.63 -47.37 -9.76
CA ASP A 181 43.32 -46.26 -9.06
C ASP A 181 42.38 -45.08 -8.77
N LYS A 182 42.37 -44.69 -7.48
CA LYS A 182 41.87 -43.45 -6.84
C LYS A 182 40.35 -43.19 -6.71
N PRO A 183 39.89 -42.72 -5.53
CA PRO A 183 38.48 -42.33 -5.31
C PRO A 183 38.11 -41.04 -6.07
N PRO A 184 36.82 -40.85 -6.41
CA PRO A 184 36.38 -39.76 -7.26
C PRO A 184 36.41 -38.44 -6.49
N VAL A 185 37.11 -37.47 -7.05
CA VAL A 185 37.10 -36.07 -6.61
C VAL A 185 35.69 -35.52 -6.83
N VAL A 186 35.04 -35.10 -5.74
CA VAL A 186 33.79 -34.35 -5.78
C VAL A 186 34.07 -33.01 -6.45
N SER A 187 33.49 -32.80 -7.63
CA SER A 187 33.46 -31.50 -8.29
C SER A 187 32.46 -30.59 -7.58
N VAL A 188 32.95 -29.85 -6.58
CA VAL A 188 32.21 -28.73 -5.99
C VAL A 188 32.25 -27.58 -7.00
N SER A 189 31.08 -27.13 -7.45
CA SER A 189 30.95 -25.88 -8.20
C SER A 189 31.21 -24.73 -7.23
N THR A 190 32.45 -24.26 -7.18
CA THR A 190 32.80 -23.00 -6.51
C THR A 190 32.43 -21.86 -7.45
N VAL A 191 31.52 -21.02 -7.00
CA VAL A 191 31.17 -19.77 -7.70
C VAL A 191 32.39 -18.85 -7.64
N ASP A 192 32.84 -18.42 -8.81
CA ASP A 192 33.95 -17.48 -8.97
C ASP A 192 33.47 -16.07 -8.67
N TYR A 193 33.82 -15.54 -7.49
CA TYR A 193 33.54 -14.15 -7.14
C TYR A 193 34.60 -13.28 -7.80
N GLY A 194 34.28 -12.72 -8.96
CA GLY A 194 35.11 -11.71 -9.62
C GLY A 194 35.39 -10.53 -8.70
N VAL A 195 36.68 -10.17 -8.59
CA VAL A 195 37.16 -8.99 -7.85
C VAL A 195 36.81 -7.74 -8.65
N LEU A 196 36.09 -6.80 -8.03
CA LEU A 196 35.91 -5.46 -8.59
C LEU A 196 37.14 -4.62 -8.28
N GLU A 197 37.95 -4.35 -9.29
CA GLU A 197 39.03 -3.39 -9.23
C GLU A 197 38.45 -1.97 -9.33
N PHE A 198 38.45 -1.26 -8.21
CA PHE A 198 38.10 0.16 -8.22
C PHE A 198 39.32 0.94 -8.71
N GLN A 199 39.22 1.56 -9.88
CA GLN A 199 40.21 2.55 -10.33
C GLN A 199 40.23 3.70 -9.32
N ARG A 200 41.24 3.68 -8.45
CA ARG A 200 41.63 4.86 -7.68
C ARG A 200 42.45 5.71 -8.62
N ASP A 201 41.88 6.81 -9.10
CA ASP A 201 42.64 7.84 -9.80
C ASP A 201 43.85 8.22 -8.94
N GLU A 202 45.03 8.00 -9.50
CA GLU A 202 46.30 8.21 -8.83
C GLU A 202 46.64 9.70 -8.88
N CYS A 203 46.02 10.49 -7.99
CA CYS A 203 46.49 11.86 -7.75
C CYS A 203 47.77 11.81 -6.91
N THR A 204 48.86 12.26 -7.53
CA THR A 204 50.18 12.52 -6.95
C THR A 204 50.09 13.21 -5.57
N PRO A 205 50.88 12.82 -4.56
CA PRO A 205 50.82 13.45 -3.25
C PRO A 205 51.45 14.85 -3.31
N VAL A 206 50.62 15.89 -3.22
CA VAL A 206 51.05 17.26 -2.92
C VAL A 206 51.19 17.40 -1.39
N PRO A 207 52.18 18.16 -0.86
CA PRO A 207 52.41 18.28 0.57
C PRO A 207 51.19 18.84 1.32
N PRO A 208 51.03 18.51 2.63
CA PRO A 208 49.85 18.91 3.37
C PRO A 208 49.82 20.43 3.57
N GLU A 209 48.89 21.11 2.90
CA GLU A 209 48.46 22.43 3.34
C GLU A 209 47.61 22.27 4.62
N THR A 210 47.97 23.08 5.62
CA THR A 210 47.27 23.26 6.89
C THR A 210 45.82 23.66 6.62
N ARG A 211 44.89 22.70 6.75
CA ARG A 211 43.46 22.99 6.72
C ARG A 211 43.09 23.83 7.95
N PRO A 212 42.37 24.96 7.81
CA PRO A 212 41.76 25.59 8.96
C PRO A 212 40.67 24.66 9.51
N ALA A 213 40.61 24.55 10.83
CA ALA A 213 39.68 23.69 11.55
C ALA A 213 38.23 23.90 11.06
N GLU A 214 37.48 22.81 10.88
CA GLU A 214 36.05 22.83 10.57
C GLU A 214 35.31 23.77 11.52
N GLN A 215 34.93 24.94 11.01
CA GLN A 215 34.15 25.91 11.74
C GLN A 215 32.70 25.43 11.71
N THR A 216 32.29 24.75 12.78
CA THR A 216 30.89 24.41 13.02
C THR A 216 30.14 25.68 13.41
N GLU A 217 29.32 26.19 12.48
CA GLU A 217 28.46 27.34 12.71
C GLU A 217 27.16 26.87 13.38
N TYR A 218 26.91 27.36 14.60
CA TYR A 218 25.68 27.13 15.35
C TYR A 218 24.78 28.37 15.24
N ALA A 219 23.50 28.15 14.93
CA ALA A 219 22.48 29.18 15.01
C ALA A 219 21.75 29.11 16.36
N ILE A 220 21.50 30.28 16.98
CA ILE A 220 20.74 30.39 18.22
C ILE A 220 19.29 30.79 17.88
N ILE A 221 18.33 29.94 18.25
CA ILE A 221 16.90 30.25 18.10
C ILE A 221 16.45 31.03 19.34
N VAL A 222 16.08 32.30 19.18
CA VAL A 222 15.53 33.15 20.25
C VAL A 222 14.01 33.20 20.13
N PHE A 223 13.30 32.73 21.16
CA PHE A 223 11.86 32.86 21.24
C PHE A 223 11.48 34.22 21.86
N PRO A 224 10.47 34.93 21.32
CA PRO A 224 9.97 36.15 21.93
C PRO A 224 9.27 35.84 23.26
N GLU A 225 9.42 36.74 24.23
CA GLU A 225 8.78 36.64 25.54
C GLU A 225 7.24 36.65 25.40
N GLU A 226 6.57 35.68 26.02
CA GLU A 226 5.12 35.63 26.08
C GLU A 226 4.59 36.86 26.83
N LYS A 227 3.72 37.63 26.16
CA LYS A 227 3.04 38.76 26.80
C LYS A 227 2.22 38.26 27.99
N PRO A 228 2.32 38.85 29.18
CA PRO A 228 1.47 38.48 30.30
C PRO A 228 0.01 38.74 29.95
N VAL A 229 -0.81 37.70 30.03
CA VAL A 229 -2.27 37.77 29.95
C VAL A 229 -2.73 38.63 31.13
N THR A 230 -3.16 39.86 30.85
CA THR A 230 -3.79 40.73 31.84
C THR A 230 -5.21 40.20 32.06
N PRO A 231 -5.60 39.81 33.29
CA PRO A 231 -6.98 39.42 33.54
C PRO A 231 -7.86 40.67 33.48
N GLU A 232 -8.91 40.61 32.64
CA GLU A 232 -9.94 41.64 32.56
C GLU A 232 -10.57 41.84 33.95
N ARG A 233 -10.32 43.00 34.57
CA ARG A 233 -10.89 43.36 35.86
C ARG A 233 -12.36 43.72 35.66
N GLY A 234 -13.23 42.87 36.20
CA GLY A 234 -14.68 42.94 36.09
C GLY A 234 -15.31 44.30 36.34
N LYS A 235 -16.36 44.55 35.56
CA LYS A 235 -17.32 45.65 35.69
C LYS A 235 -17.92 45.66 37.10
N LYS A 236 -17.76 46.77 37.82
CA LYS A 236 -18.50 47.04 39.06
C LYS A 236 -19.76 47.84 38.69
N HIS A 237 -20.92 47.20 38.78
CA HIS A 237 -22.21 47.87 38.82
C HIS A 237 -22.26 48.78 40.05
N ARG A 238 -22.81 49.99 39.90
CA ARG A 238 -23.22 50.84 41.01
C ARG A 238 -24.66 51.24 40.76
N ASP A 239 -25.52 50.88 41.70
CA ASP A 239 -26.83 51.48 41.95
C ASP A 239 -26.68 52.95 42.37
#